data_AF-A0A7D3XSU9-F1
#
_entry.id   AF-A0A7D3XSU9-F1
#
_cell.length_a   1.000
_cell.length_b   1.000
_cell.length_c   1.000
_cell.angle_alpha   90.00
_cell.angle_beta   90.00
_cell.angle_gamma   90.00
#
_symmetry.space_group_name_H-M   'P 1'
#
loop_
_entity.id
_entity.type
_entity.pdbx_description
1 polymer ?
#
loop_
_entity_poly.entity_id
_entity_poly.type
_entity_poly.pdbx_seq_one_letter_code
_entity_poly.pdbx_strand_id
1 'polypeptide(L)' 'MDILIDQAEIGALTTATGAGLFMLGFGLLIEKVKTEPEKSYFSHYFSSILLLIMGGILFFIGYSLKN' A
#
# COMPACT_ATOMS: atom_id res chain seq x y z
N MET A 1 28.92 -9.56 -4.25
CA MET A 1 28.47 -8.43 -5.09
C MET A 1 27.06 -8.71 -5.61
N ASP A 2 26.80 -9.92 -6.12
CA ASP A 2 25.47 -10.31 -6.66
C ASP A 2 24.32 -10.26 -5.64
N ILE A 3 24.53 -10.71 -4.40
CA ILE A 3 23.48 -10.73 -3.37
C ILE A 3 23.02 -9.30 -2.99
N LEU A 4 23.93 -8.31 -2.99
CA LEU A 4 23.59 -6.93 -2.64
C LEU A 4 22.81 -6.23 -3.76
N ILE A 5 23.09 -6.60 -5.02
CA ILE A 5 22.36 -6.09 -6.18
C ILE A 5 20.92 -6.66 -6.18
N ASP A 6 20.77 -7.94 -5.85
CA ASP A 6 19.47 -8.63 -5.78
C ASP A 6 18.55 -8.04 -4.69
N GLN A 7 19.10 -7.72 -3.50
CA GLN A 7 18.34 -7.06 -2.43
C GLN A 7 17.88 -5.64 -2.81
N ALA A 8 18.72 -4.88 -3.52
CA ALA A 8 18.36 -3.53 -3.97
C ALA A 8 17.25 -3.53 -5.02
N GLU A 9 17.27 -4.50 -5.94
CA GLU A 9 16.23 -4.68 -6.96
C GLU A 9 14.90 -5.14 -6.34
N ILE A 10 14.94 -6.13 -5.45
CA ILE A 10 13.77 -6.58 -4.68
C ILE A 10 13.20 -5.43 -3.84
N GLY A 11 14.06 -4.63 -3.19
CA GLY A 11 13.66 -3.46 -2.43
C GLY A 11 12.97 -2.41 -3.29
N ALA A 12 13.49 -2.12 -4.49
CA ALA A 12 12.88 -1.19 -5.43
C ALA A 12 11.50 -1.66 -5.92
N LEU A 13 11.38 -2.94 -6.30
CA LEU A 13 10.10 -3.54 -6.72
C LEU A 13 9.06 -3.52 -5.59
N THR A 14 9.48 -3.89 -4.38
CA THR A 14 8.62 -3.91 -3.20
C THR A 14 8.15 -2.50 -2.83
N THR A 15 9.04 -1.51 -2.93
CA THR A 15 8.71 -0.09 -2.71
C THR A 15 7.66 0.39 -3.69
N ALA A 16 7.85 0.12 -4.99
CA ALA A 16 6.90 0.52 -6.04
C ALA A 16 5.54 -0.16 -5.86
N THR A 17 5.53 -1.45 -5.53
CA THR A 17 4.30 -2.22 -5.26
C THR A 17 3.56 -1.65 -4.05
N GLY A 18 4.27 -1.35 -2.95
CA GLY A 18 3.69 -0.73 -1.76
C GLY A 18 3.08 0.64 -2.05
N ALA A 19 3.78 1.50 -2.79
CA ALA A 19 3.26 2.80 -3.23
C ALA A 19 1.99 2.65 -4.09
N GLY A 20 1.97 1.70 -5.02
CA GLY A 20 0.80 1.41 -5.85
C GLY A 20 -0.42 0.98 -5.03
N LEU A 21 -0.25 0.03 -4.11
CA LEU A 21 -1.33 -0.40 -3.20
C LEU A 21 -1.83 0.74 -2.32
N PHE A 22 -0.92 1.59 -1.83
CA PHE A 22 -1.28 2.76 -1.05
C PHE A 22 -2.14 3.74 -1.87
N MET A 23 -1.73 4.06 -3.11
CA MET A 23 -2.50 4.95 -3.98
C MET A 23 -3.89 4.37 -4.32
N LEU A 24 -3.99 3.06 -4.57
CA LEU A 24 -5.28 2.40 -4.79
C LEU A 24 -6.17 2.48 -3.54
N GLY A 25 -5.62 2.19 -2.36
CA GLY A 25 -6.34 2.34 -1.10
C GLY A 25 -6.82 3.77 -0.85
N PHE A 26 -5.98 4.77 -1.16
CA PHE A 26 -6.32 6.18 -1.04
C PHE A 26 -7.41 6.61 -2.04
N GLY A 27 -7.31 6.19 -3.30
CA GLY A 27 -8.33 6.45 -4.32
C GLY A 27 -9.68 5.87 -3.93
N LEU A 28 -9.72 4.60 -3.50
CA LEU A 28 -10.93 3.96 -2.99
C LEU A 28 -11.49 4.64 -1.75
N LEU A 29 -10.64 5.18 -0.87
CA LEU A 29 -11.10 5.96 0.27
C LEU A 29 -11.78 7.26 -0.20
N ILE A 30 -11.19 7.99 -1.14
CA ILE A 30 -11.78 9.21 -1.74
C ILE A 30 -13.14 8.90 -2.37
N GLU A 31 -13.28 7.79 -3.08
CA GLU A 31 -14.57 7.40 -3.67
C GLU A 31 -15.62 7.11 -2.60
N LYS A 32 -15.23 6.37 -1.56
CA LYS A 32 -16.16 5.98 -0.49
C LYS A 32 -16.57 7.12 0.44
N VAL A 33 -15.74 8.14 0.62
CA VAL A 33 -16.16 9.32 1.40
C VAL A 33 -17.18 10.18 0.64
N LYS A 34 -17.31 10.01 -0.68
CA LYS A 34 -18.34 10.67 -1.49
C LYS A 34 -19.69 9.94 -1.46
N THR A 35 -19.73 8.72 -0.93
CA THR A 35 -20.95 7.89 -0.86
C THR A 35 -21.30 7.58 0.58
N GLU A 36 -22.59 7.58 0.91
CA GLU A 36 -23.01 7.23 2.27
C GLU A 36 -22.84 5.72 2.52
N PRO A 37 -22.39 5.31 3.72
CA PRO A 37 -22.25 3.91 4.07
C PRO A 37 -23.62 3.25 4.20
N GLU A 38 -23.91 2.24 3.38
CA GLU A 38 -25.22 1.59 3.32
C GLU A 38 -25.61 0.81 4.61
N LYS A 39 -24.61 0.34 5.38
CA LYS A 39 -24.84 -0.53 6.55
C LYS A 39 -23.93 -0.22 7.72
N SER A 40 -22.62 -0.28 7.50
CA SER A 40 -21.62 -0.08 8.54
C SER A 40 -20.45 0.73 8.00
N TYR A 41 -20.09 1.77 8.74
CA TYR A 41 -18.91 2.60 8.48
C TYR A 41 -17.65 1.74 8.39
N PHE A 42 -17.52 0.78 9.32
CA PHE A 42 -16.34 -0.08 9.34
C PHE A 42 -16.23 -0.90 8.07
N SER A 43 -17.26 -1.67 7.70
CA SER A 43 -17.21 -2.50 6.48
C SER A 43 -17.10 -1.66 5.22
N HIS A 44 -17.70 -0.46 5.21
CA HIS A 44 -17.60 0.48 4.09
C HIS A 44 -16.14 0.86 3.87
N TYR A 45 -15.44 1.36 4.89
CA TYR A 45 -14.07 1.87 4.72
C TYR A 45 -12.96 0.81 4.86
N PHE A 46 -13.26 -0.38 5.40
CA PHE A 46 -12.27 -1.39 5.77
C PHE A 46 -11.31 -1.74 4.63
N SER A 47 -11.84 -2.03 3.43
CA SER A 47 -10.98 -2.44 2.32
C SER A 47 -10.01 -1.34 1.88
N SER A 48 -10.43 -0.07 1.93
CA SER A 48 -9.58 1.07 1.57
C SER A 48 -8.49 1.28 2.62
N ILE A 49 -8.85 1.20 3.90
CA ILE A 49 -7.91 1.31 5.03
C ILE A 49 -6.91 0.15 5.01
N LEU A 50 -7.36 -1.07 4.74
CA LEU A 50 -6.50 -2.25 4.66
C LEU A 50 -5.44 -2.08 3.55
N LEU A 51 -5.84 -1.61 2.37
CA LEU A 51 -4.92 -1.35 1.26
C LEU A 51 -3.90 -0.26 1.59
N LEU A 52 -4.33 0.82 2.27
CA LEU A 52 -3.43 1.87 2.76
C LEU A 52 -2.37 1.31 3.72
N ILE A 53 -2.81 0.52 4.70
CA ILE A 53 -1.90 -0.07 5.70
C ILE A 53 -0.93 -1.05 5.02
N MET A 54 -1.44 -1.97 4.20
CA MET A 54 -0.61 -2.94 3.49
C MET A 54 0.39 -2.26 2.55
N GLY A 55 -0.07 -1.28 1.77
CA GLY A 55 0.79 -0.51 0.87
C GLY A 55 1.89 0.25 1.61
N GLY A 56 1.54 0.88 2.74
CA GLY A 56 2.51 1.55 3.60
C GLY A 56 3.55 0.60 4.17
N ILE A 57 3.14 -0.54 4.72
CA ILE A 57 4.05 -1.56 5.26
C ILE A 57 5.01 -2.07 4.17
N LEU A 58 4.47 -2.43 2.99
CA LEU A 58 5.29 -2.88 1.86
C LEU A 58 6.27 -1.80 1.41
N PHE A 59 5.85 -0.54 1.35
CA PHE A 59 6.72 0.57 1.02
C PHE A 59 7.89 0.68 1.99
N PHE A 60 7.64 0.65 3.30
CA PHE A 60 8.70 0.74 4.31
C PHE A 60 9.64 -0.46 4.30
N ILE A 61 9.11 -1.68 4.09
CA ILE A 61 9.94 -2.89 3.94
C ILE A 61 10.84 -2.76 2.71
N GLY A 62 10.25 -2.42 1.55
CA GLY A 62 11.01 -2.25 0.31
C GLY A 62 12.07 -1.16 0.42
N TYR A 63 11.73 -0.04 1.07
CA TYR A 63 12.66 1.07 1.30
C TYR A 63 13.82 0.65 2.21
N SER A 64 13.56 -0.18 3.23
CA SER A 64 14.60 -0.68 4.15
C SER A 64 15.49 -1.74 3.50
N LEU A 65 15.01 -2.48 2.51
CA LEU A 65 15.82 -3.45 1.76
C LEU A 65 16.70 -2.80 0.69
N LYS A 66 16.24 -1.67 0.15
CA LYS A 66 16.95 -0.92 -0.90
C LYS A 66 18.14 -0.11 -0.35
N ASN A 67 18.06 0.35 0.90
CA ASN A 67 19.05 1.24 1.52
C ASN A 67 19.90 0.48 2.55
#